data_AF-A0A7V9D6G5-F1
#
_entry.id   AF-A0A7V9D6G5-F1
#
_cell.length_a   1.000
_cell.length_b   1.000
_cell.length_c   1.000
_cell.angle_alpha   90.00
_cell.angle_beta   90.00
_cell.angle_gamma   90.00
#
_symmetry.space_group_name_H-M   'P 1'
#
loop_
_entity.id
_entity.type
_entity.pdbx_description
1 polymer ?
#
loop_
_entity_poly.entity_id
_entity_poly.type
_entity_poly.pdbx_seq_one_letter_code
_entity_poly.pdbx_strand_id
1 'polypeptide(L)'
;MTFNFANIPLAQEEHAREGIDLILPETSELIWGAICFVIVFVVLNRVALPQIKAAIEKREQSIQSDKENAEKARGEAEKMREEHKEQLAETRSEANRIIEDARQQAEQVRKDIIAKSEKDAEAIVKRAQEQIEAERNRTVQELQGTIAEISIDLAEKVVGRSIDAGAQREMVDAYIKEVAAMSGNGDRTR
;
A
#
# COMPACT_ATOMS: atom_id res chain seq x y z
N MET A 1 68.48 -53.13 -109.21
CA MET A 1 68.33 -52.29 -110.42
C MET A 1 66.83 -52.03 -110.56
N THR A 2 66.28 -50.84 -110.37
CA THR A 2 66.80 -49.48 -110.50
C THR A 2 65.88 -48.56 -109.70
N PHE A 3 66.51 -47.59 -109.03
CA PHE A 3 66.01 -46.38 -108.40
C PHE A 3 64.90 -45.65 -109.19
N ASN A 4 63.96 -44.98 -108.51
CA ASN A 4 64.09 -43.52 -108.35
C ASN A 4 63.18 -42.92 -107.28
N PHE A 5 63.81 -42.20 -106.35
CA PHE A 5 63.20 -41.20 -105.47
C PHE A 5 63.03 -39.92 -106.27
N ALA A 6 61.83 -39.37 -106.37
CA ALA A 6 61.65 -37.96 -106.68
C ALA A 6 60.33 -37.44 -106.07
N ASN A 7 60.48 -36.39 -105.25
CA ASN A 7 59.46 -35.49 -104.71
C ASN A 7 58.57 -35.93 -103.54
N ILE A 8 59.06 -35.63 -102.34
CA ILE A 8 58.31 -34.96 -101.26
C ILE A 8 58.65 -33.46 -101.39
N PRO A 9 57.85 -32.43 -101.00
CA PRO A 9 56.49 -32.35 -100.41
C PRO A 9 55.58 -31.33 -101.15
N LEU A 10 54.35 -31.15 -100.61
CA LEU A 10 53.39 -30.03 -100.78
C LEU A 10 52.09 -30.46 -101.47
N ALA A 11 51.09 -30.79 -100.65
CA ALA A 11 49.74 -30.25 -100.77
C ALA A 11 48.96 -30.74 -99.55
N GLN A 12 48.68 -29.81 -98.62
CA GLN A 12 47.43 -29.90 -97.87
C GLN A 12 46.31 -29.84 -98.90
N GLU A 13 45.57 -30.92 -99.09
CA GLU A 13 44.20 -30.89 -99.61
C GLU A 13 43.44 -31.93 -98.79
N GLU A 14 42.78 -31.49 -97.73
CA GLU A 14 41.34 -31.22 -97.79
C GLU A 14 40.57 -32.46 -98.24
N HIS A 15 40.31 -33.35 -97.27
CA HIS A 15 39.08 -34.13 -97.33
C HIS A 15 37.93 -33.14 -97.17
N ALA A 16 37.52 -32.55 -98.29
CA ALA A 16 36.26 -31.87 -98.46
C ALA A 16 35.15 -32.87 -98.14
N ARG A 17 34.75 -32.93 -96.85
CA ARG A 17 33.51 -33.55 -96.44
C ARG A 17 32.40 -32.65 -96.98
N GLU A 18 31.60 -33.21 -97.89
CA GLU A 18 30.45 -32.55 -98.48
C GLU A 18 29.57 -31.94 -97.37
N GLY A 19 29.16 -30.69 -97.57
CA GLY A 19 28.54 -29.81 -96.56
C GLY A 19 27.17 -30.23 -96.02
N ILE A 20 26.80 -31.50 -96.12
CA ILE A 20 25.58 -32.08 -95.53
C ILE A 20 25.93 -33.12 -94.45
N ASP A 21 27.08 -33.80 -94.57
CA ASP A 21 27.59 -34.75 -93.57
C ASP A 21 28.19 -34.04 -92.33
N LEU A 22 28.29 -32.71 -92.38
CA LEU A 22 28.65 -31.84 -91.26
C LEU A 22 27.43 -31.41 -90.43
N ILE A 23 26.22 -31.50 -91.01
CA ILE A 23 24.98 -31.01 -90.40
C ILE A 23 24.21 -32.17 -89.73
N LEU A 24 24.36 -33.40 -90.24
CA LEU A 24 23.76 -34.60 -89.66
C LEU A 24 24.86 -35.56 -89.17
N PRO A 25 25.10 -35.63 -87.85
CA PRO A 25 26.12 -36.52 -87.29
C PRO A 25 25.77 -38.00 -87.53
N GLU A 26 26.79 -38.88 -87.54
CA GLU A 26 26.57 -40.32 -87.63
C GLU A 26 25.57 -40.78 -86.55
N THR A 27 24.67 -41.71 -86.91
CA THR A 27 23.62 -42.20 -86.00
C THR A 27 24.15 -42.74 -84.66
N SER A 28 25.41 -43.19 -84.64
CA SER A 28 26.16 -43.60 -83.45
C SER A 28 26.41 -42.44 -82.47
N GLU A 29 26.81 -41.27 -82.95
CA GLU A 29 27.03 -40.07 -82.15
C GLU A 29 25.72 -39.53 -81.58
N LEU A 30 24.63 -39.63 -82.36
CA LEU A 30 23.30 -39.21 -81.92
C LEU A 30 22.75 -40.15 -80.82
N ILE A 31 22.98 -41.46 -80.91
CA ILE A 31 22.61 -42.43 -79.87
C ILE A 31 23.43 -42.19 -78.59
N TRP A 32 24.75 -42.03 -78.68
CA TRP A 32 25.59 -41.77 -77.50
C TRP A 32 25.30 -40.40 -76.88
N GLY A 33 25.07 -39.38 -77.70
CA GLY A 33 24.63 -38.06 -77.26
C GLY A 33 23.28 -38.11 -76.54
N ALA A 34 22.32 -38.87 -77.07
CA ALA A 34 21.03 -39.11 -76.41
C ALA A 34 21.18 -39.85 -75.07
N ILE A 35 22.05 -40.87 -75.00
CA ILE A 35 22.33 -41.59 -73.75
C ILE A 35 22.94 -40.64 -72.70
N CYS A 36 23.95 -39.85 -73.07
CA CYS A 36 24.54 -38.84 -72.19
C CYS A 36 23.51 -37.79 -71.75
N PHE A 37 22.66 -37.32 -72.66
CA PHE A 37 21.58 -36.39 -72.33
C PHE A 37 20.59 -36.98 -71.34
N VAL A 38 20.17 -38.24 -71.54
CA VAL A 38 19.26 -38.94 -70.62
C VAL A 38 19.91 -39.14 -69.24
N ILE A 39 21.19 -39.50 -69.17
CA ILE A 39 21.91 -39.65 -67.89
C ILE A 39 21.93 -38.30 -67.14
N VAL A 40 22.30 -37.21 -67.80
CA VAL A 40 22.31 -35.87 -67.18
C VAL A 40 20.90 -35.44 -66.79
N PHE A 41 19.90 -35.71 -67.64
CA PHE A 41 18.50 -35.39 -67.35
C PHE A 41 17.99 -36.15 -66.11
N VAL A 42 18.32 -37.44 -65.99
CA VAL A 42 17.96 -38.24 -64.81
C VAL A 42 18.63 -37.69 -63.55
N VAL A 43 19.91 -37.31 -63.61
CA VAL A 43 20.62 -36.71 -62.47
C VAL A 43 20.01 -35.35 -62.09
N LEU A 44 19.71 -34.49 -63.05
CA LEU A 44 19.05 -33.20 -62.80
C LEU A 44 17.65 -33.38 -62.22
N ASN A 45 16.86 -34.30 -62.77
CA ASN A 45 15.52 -34.61 -62.26
C ASN A 45 15.59 -35.14 -60.81
N ARG A 46 16.59 -35.97 -60.51
CA ARG A 46 16.79 -36.56 -59.18
C ARG A 46 17.34 -35.57 -58.14
N VAL A 47 18.14 -34.58 -58.55
CA VAL A 47 18.86 -33.69 -57.62
C VAL A 47 18.38 -32.23 -57.66
N ALA A 48 18.21 -31.64 -58.84
CA ALA A 48 17.86 -30.22 -58.97
C ALA A 48 16.40 -29.95 -58.61
N LEU A 49 15.45 -30.78 -59.07
CA LEU A 49 14.04 -30.62 -58.74
C LEU A 49 13.73 -30.68 -57.23
N PRO A 50 14.23 -31.66 -56.44
CA PRO A 50 13.95 -31.65 -55.01
C PRO A 50 14.60 -30.47 -54.28
N GLN A 51 15.78 -30.00 -54.70
CA GLN A 51 16.40 -28.82 -54.07
C GLN A 51 15.60 -27.53 -54.30
N ILE A 52 15.06 -27.33 -55.51
CA ILE A 52 14.21 -26.16 -55.81
C ILE A 52 12.90 -26.23 -55.02
N LYS A 53 12.26 -27.40 -54.97
CA LYS A 53 11.03 -27.60 -54.18
C LYS A 53 11.27 -27.34 -52.69
N ALA A 54 12.36 -27.88 -52.13
CA ALA A 54 12.72 -27.66 -50.74
C ALA A 54 12.99 -26.17 -50.44
N ALA A 55 13.60 -25.43 -51.36
CA ALA A 55 13.82 -24.00 -51.19
C ALA A 55 12.52 -23.17 -51.20
N ILE A 56 11.56 -23.53 -52.06
CA ILE A 56 10.23 -22.90 -52.10
C ILE A 56 9.44 -23.22 -50.84
N GLU A 57 9.38 -24.50 -50.45
CA GLU A 57 8.67 -24.96 -49.26
C GLU A 57 9.25 -24.32 -47.99
N LYS A 58 10.58 -24.20 -47.88
CA LYS A 58 11.23 -23.49 -46.77
C LYS A 58 10.83 -22.01 -46.71
N ARG A 59 10.71 -21.33 -47.85
CA ARG A 59 10.27 -19.93 -47.89
C ARG A 59 8.81 -19.80 -47.50
N GLU A 60 7.95 -20.67 -48.03
CA GLU A 60 6.52 -20.70 -47.70
C GLU A 60 6.31 -20.97 -46.21
N GLN A 61 7.01 -21.97 -45.66
CA GLN A 61 6.96 -22.30 -44.24
C GLN A 61 7.47 -21.15 -43.37
N SER A 62 8.56 -20.46 -43.76
CA SER A 62 9.04 -19.28 -43.04
C SER A 62 7.99 -18.18 -43.00
N ILE A 63 7.42 -17.82 -44.16
CA ILE A 63 6.39 -16.77 -44.26
C ILE A 63 5.16 -17.14 -43.43
N GLN A 64 4.71 -18.39 -43.52
CA GLN A 64 3.58 -18.87 -42.73
C GLN A 64 3.87 -18.82 -41.24
N SER A 65 5.07 -19.24 -40.82
CA SER A 65 5.48 -19.17 -39.42
C SER A 65 5.60 -17.73 -38.92
N ASP A 66 6.13 -16.82 -39.73
CA ASP A 66 6.25 -15.40 -39.40
C ASP A 66 4.87 -14.74 -39.26
N LYS A 67 3.92 -15.12 -40.13
CA LYS A 67 2.54 -14.65 -40.06
C LYS A 67 1.84 -15.18 -38.80
N GLU A 68 1.95 -16.48 -38.51
CA GLU A 68 1.38 -17.07 -37.29
C GLU A 68 1.98 -16.46 -36.03
N ASN A 69 3.29 -16.22 -36.01
CA ASN A 69 3.97 -15.57 -34.89
C ASN A 69 3.50 -14.12 -34.72
N ALA A 70 3.32 -13.38 -35.82
CA ALA A 70 2.80 -12.02 -35.78
C ALA A 70 1.34 -11.98 -35.28
N GLU A 71 0.50 -12.92 -35.71
CA GLU A 71 -0.89 -13.04 -35.25
C GLU A 71 -0.95 -13.42 -33.76
N LYS A 72 -0.12 -14.38 -33.31
CA LYS A 72 0.00 -14.74 -31.88
C LYS A 72 0.48 -13.56 -31.04
N ALA A 73 1.56 -12.88 -31.46
CA ALA A 73 2.08 -11.72 -30.75
C ALA A 73 1.06 -10.58 -30.67
N ARG A 74 0.26 -10.36 -31.73
CA ARG A 74 -0.85 -9.39 -31.69
C ARG A 74 -1.94 -9.82 -30.71
N GLY A 75 -2.36 -11.08 -30.73
CA GLY A 75 -3.36 -11.61 -29.82
C GLY A 75 -2.92 -11.55 -28.35
N GLU A 76 -1.65 -11.88 -28.07
CA GLU A 76 -1.06 -11.77 -26.75
C GLU A 76 -0.96 -10.30 -26.29
N ALA A 77 -0.56 -9.39 -27.17
CA ALA A 77 -0.53 -7.96 -26.88
C ALA A 77 -1.93 -7.39 -26.59
N GLU A 78 -2.95 -7.82 -27.33
CA GLU A 78 -4.34 -7.44 -27.08
C GLU A 78 -4.85 -7.97 -25.75
N LYS A 79 -4.58 -9.24 -25.43
CA LYS A 79 -4.91 -9.83 -24.12
C LYS A 79 -4.23 -9.11 -22.97
N MET A 80 -2.92 -8.90 -23.04
CA MET A 80 -2.17 -8.15 -22.02
C MET A 80 -2.73 -6.74 -21.85
N ARG A 81 -3.11 -6.08 -22.96
CA ARG A 81 -3.73 -4.75 -22.90
C ARG A 81 -5.10 -4.77 -22.22
N GLU A 82 -5.90 -5.80 -22.44
CA GLU A 82 -7.20 -5.98 -21.80
C GLU A 82 -7.04 -6.27 -20.31
N GLU A 83 -6.16 -7.21 -19.94
CA GLU A 83 -5.81 -7.53 -18.55
C GLU A 83 -5.30 -6.28 -17.81
N HIS A 84 -4.42 -5.48 -18.42
CA HIS A 84 -3.95 -4.24 -17.82
C HIS A 84 -5.05 -3.20 -17.64
N LYS A 85 -6.01 -3.11 -18.57
CA LYS A 85 -7.16 -2.21 -18.41
C LYS A 85 -8.06 -2.67 -17.27
N GLU A 86 -8.29 -3.97 -17.16
CA GLU A 86 -9.08 -4.55 -16.07
C GLU A 86 -8.40 -4.32 -14.72
N GLN A 87 -7.11 -4.61 -14.61
CA GLN A 87 -6.30 -4.33 -13.41
C GLN A 87 -6.34 -2.86 -13.01
N LEU A 88 -6.25 -1.93 -13.99
CA LEU A 88 -6.37 -0.50 -13.72
C LEU A 88 -7.77 -0.11 -13.23
N ALA A 89 -8.82 -0.70 -13.78
CA ALA A 89 -10.19 -0.46 -13.35
C ALA A 89 -10.43 -0.99 -11.94
N GLU A 90 -9.96 -2.21 -11.65
CA GLU A 90 -10.02 -2.83 -10.33
C GLU A 90 -9.24 -2.01 -9.31
N THR A 91 -8.00 -1.62 -9.61
CA THR A 91 -7.16 -0.79 -8.73
C THR A 91 -7.84 0.55 -8.41
N ARG A 92 -8.49 1.18 -9.40
CA ARG A 92 -9.25 2.43 -9.19
C ARG A 92 -10.47 2.21 -8.30
N SER A 93 -11.19 1.11 -8.50
CA SER A 93 -12.32 0.72 -7.66
C SER A 93 -11.88 0.49 -6.22
N GLU A 94 -10.80 -0.25 -6.03
CA GLU A 94 -10.20 -0.54 -4.72
C GLU A 94 -9.73 0.74 -4.03
N ALA A 95 -9.03 1.62 -4.74
CA ALA A 95 -8.58 2.89 -4.21
C ALA A 95 -9.76 3.77 -3.74
N ASN A 96 -10.84 3.81 -4.52
CA ASN A 96 -12.05 4.54 -4.14
C ASN A 96 -12.71 3.92 -2.90
N ARG A 97 -12.74 2.58 -2.80
CA ARG A 97 -13.25 1.87 -1.61
C ARG A 97 -12.42 2.21 -0.37
N ILE A 98 -11.10 2.16 -0.48
CA ILE A 98 -10.18 2.52 0.63
C ILE A 98 -10.41 3.97 1.08
N ILE A 99 -10.58 4.90 0.13
CA ILE A 99 -10.84 6.32 0.46
C ILE A 99 -12.19 6.47 1.18
N GLU A 100 -13.22 5.77 0.72
CA GLU A 100 -14.54 5.82 1.35
C GLU A 100 -14.54 5.21 2.75
N ASP A 101 -13.92 4.04 2.91
CA ASP A 101 -13.76 3.38 4.21
C ASP A 101 -12.96 4.26 5.18
N ALA A 102 -11.88 4.89 4.70
CA ALA A 102 -11.09 5.82 5.51
C ALA A 102 -11.90 7.05 5.94
N ARG A 103 -12.76 7.59 5.06
CA ARG A 103 -13.66 8.70 5.39
C ARG A 103 -14.69 8.30 6.45
N GLN A 104 -15.29 7.13 6.31
CA GLN A 104 -16.26 6.62 7.28
C GLN A 104 -15.61 6.37 8.64
N GLN A 105 -14.43 5.76 8.66
CA GLN A 105 -13.65 5.58 9.89
C GLN A 105 -13.25 6.91 10.52
N ALA A 106 -12.80 7.88 9.73
CA ALA A 106 -12.43 9.21 10.23
C ALA A 106 -13.63 9.92 10.86
N GLU A 107 -14.81 9.86 10.24
CA GLU A 107 -16.03 10.46 10.79
C GLU A 107 -16.49 9.72 12.06
N GLN A 108 -16.36 8.39 12.12
CA GLN A 108 -16.65 7.64 13.35
C GLN A 108 -15.70 8.03 14.48
N VAL A 109 -14.39 8.06 14.22
CA VAL A 109 -13.38 8.50 15.19
C VAL A 109 -13.65 9.93 15.65
N ARG A 110 -14.02 10.83 14.74
CA ARG A 110 -14.39 12.20 15.08
C ARG A 110 -15.59 12.25 16.03
N LYS A 111 -16.64 11.49 15.75
CA LYS A 111 -17.83 11.39 16.63
C LYS A 111 -17.45 10.82 18.00
N ASP A 112 -16.64 9.79 18.04
CA ASP A 112 -16.20 9.17 19.29
C ASP A 112 -15.36 10.13 20.14
N ILE A 113 -14.46 10.89 19.50
CA ILE A 113 -13.66 11.93 20.17
C ILE A 113 -14.55 13.03 20.74
N ILE A 114 -15.53 13.52 19.97
CA ILE A 114 -16.47 14.55 20.43
C ILE A 114 -17.28 14.02 21.63
N ALA A 115 -17.88 12.84 21.50
CA ALA A 115 -18.69 12.24 22.57
C ALA A 115 -17.86 11.99 23.85
N LYS A 116 -16.62 11.53 23.69
CA LYS A 116 -15.71 11.36 24.83
C LYS A 116 -15.34 12.71 25.46
N SER A 117 -15.08 13.73 24.65
CA SER A 117 -14.73 15.08 25.13
C SER A 117 -15.88 15.73 25.88
N GLU A 118 -17.12 15.57 25.40
CA GLU A 118 -18.33 16.04 26.09
C GLU A 118 -18.48 15.34 27.44
N LYS A 119 -18.33 14.00 27.48
CA LYS A 119 -18.40 13.23 28.72
C LYS A 119 -17.31 13.62 29.72
N ASP A 120 -16.09 13.84 29.24
CA ASP A 120 -14.97 14.27 30.08
C ASP A 120 -15.20 15.70 30.61
N ALA A 121 -15.75 16.60 29.80
CA ALA A 121 -16.13 17.94 30.22
C ALA A 121 -17.23 17.92 31.30
N GLU A 122 -18.28 17.13 31.11
CA GLU A 122 -19.33 16.93 32.12
C GLU A 122 -18.76 16.38 33.43
N ALA A 123 -17.85 15.40 33.35
CA ALA A 123 -17.20 14.83 34.53
C ALA A 123 -16.32 15.86 35.27
N ILE A 124 -15.61 16.73 34.52
CA ILE A 124 -14.82 17.83 35.10
C ILE A 124 -15.74 18.82 35.82
N VAL A 125 -16.82 19.27 35.17
CA VAL A 125 -17.78 20.22 35.77
C VAL A 125 -18.40 19.63 37.04
N LYS A 126 -18.80 18.35 37.01
CA LYS A 126 -19.37 17.68 38.18
C LYS A 126 -18.36 17.61 39.33
N ARG A 127 -17.12 17.21 39.06
CA ARG A 127 -16.06 17.18 40.09
C ARG A 127 -15.76 18.57 40.64
N ALA A 128 -15.77 19.60 39.80
CA ALA A 128 -15.56 20.98 40.25
C ALA A 128 -16.70 21.45 41.17
N GLN A 129 -17.95 21.10 40.86
CA GLN A 129 -19.10 21.39 41.73
C GLN A 129 -18.99 20.66 43.08
N GLU A 130 -18.66 19.36 43.07
CA GLU A 130 -18.43 18.58 44.28
C GLU A 130 -17.30 19.16 45.14
N GLN A 131 -16.20 19.62 44.52
CA GLN A 131 -15.10 20.29 45.22
C GLN A 131 -15.52 21.63 45.82
N ILE A 132 -16.27 22.46 45.08
CA ILE A 132 -16.79 23.74 45.57
C ILE A 132 -17.72 23.54 46.77
N GLU A 133 -18.59 22.53 46.73
CA GLU A 133 -19.48 22.21 47.86
C GLU A 133 -18.69 21.74 49.08
N ALA A 134 -17.70 20.86 48.89
CA ALA A 134 -16.83 20.41 49.97
C ALA A 134 -16.02 21.57 50.59
N GLU A 135 -15.48 22.46 49.75
CA GLU A 135 -14.71 23.62 50.19
C GLU A 135 -15.60 24.64 50.92
N ARG A 136 -16.82 24.92 50.43
CA ARG A 136 -17.80 25.74 51.15
C ARG A 136 -18.11 25.19 52.53
N ASN A 137 -18.38 23.89 52.64
CA ASN A 137 -18.67 23.26 53.92
C ASN A 137 -17.50 23.38 54.89
N ARG A 138 -16.26 23.19 54.39
CA ARG A 138 -15.04 23.38 55.16
C ARG A 138 -14.87 24.84 55.62
N THR A 139 -15.03 25.81 54.73
CA THR A 139 -14.93 27.24 55.07
C THR A 139 -15.99 27.64 56.09
N VAL A 140 -17.22 27.12 55.98
CA VAL A 140 -18.27 27.38 56.98
C VAL A 140 -17.89 26.83 58.36
N GLN A 141 -17.31 25.63 58.43
CA GLN A 141 -16.83 25.06 59.69
C GLN A 141 -15.66 25.87 60.29
N GLU A 142 -14.71 26.30 59.45
CA GLU A 142 -13.58 27.15 59.87
C GLU A 142 -14.07 28.52 60.38
N LEU A 143 -15.06 29.14 59.72
CA LEU A 143 -15.68 30.39 60.16
C LEU A 143 -16.43 30.22 61.49
N GLN A 144 -17.15 29.12 61.69
CA GLN A 144 -17.83 28.83 62.95
C GLN A 144 -16.82 28.69 64.11
N GLY A 145 -15.70 27.99 63.89
CA GLY A 145 -14.62 27.89 64.87
C GLY A 145 -14.01 29.25 65.20
N THR A 146 -13.70 30.05 64.18
CA THR A 146 -13.15 31.41 64.36
C THR A 146 -14.12 32.32 65.13
N ILE A 147 -15.42 32.26 64.83
CA ILE A 147 -16.43 33.04 65.55
C ILE A 147 -16.54 32.59 67.01
N ALA A 148 -16.45 31.28 67.29
CA ALA A 148 -16.45 30.76 68.65
C ALA A 148 -15.24 31.27 69.45
N GLU A 149 -14.04 31.25 68.86
CA GLU A 149 -12.82 31.81 69.47
C GLU A 149 -12.97 33.31 69.76
N ILE A 150 -13.40 34.11 68.78
CA ILE A 150 -13.63 35.56 68.97
C ILE A 150 -14.66 35.82 70.07
N SER A 151 -15.69 34.97 70.18
CA SER A 151 -16.73 35.10 71.21
C SER A 151 -16.20 34.80 72.61
N ILE A 152 -15.33 33.80 72.74
CA ILE A 152 -14.63 33.46 74.00
C ILE A 152 -13.68 34.60 74.39
N ASP A 153 -12.85 35.08 73.47
CA ASP A 153 -11.94 36.22 73.69
C ASP A 153 -12.70 37.48 74.14
N LEU A 154 -13.87 37.75 73.54
CA LEU A 154 -14.72 38.87 73.92
C LEU A 154 -15.32 38.66 75.31
N ALA A 155 -15.81 37.46 75.61
CA ALA A 155 -16.35 37.12 76.93
C ALA A 155 -15.27 37.25 78.02
N GLU A 156 -14.05 36.77 77.77
CA GLU A 156 -12.91 36.91 78.68
C GLU A 156 -12.57 38.39 78.92
N LYS A 157 -12.53 39.22 77.88
CA LYS A 157 -12.30 40.67 78.01
C LYS A 157 -13.42 41.39 78.76
N VAL A 158 -14.68 41.01 78.57
CA VAL A 158 -15.83 41.60 79.29
C VAL A 158 -15.82 41.20 80.76
N VAL A 159 -15.60 39.91 81.06
CA VAL A 159 -15.46 39.42 82.44
C VAL A 159 -14.27 40.09 83.11
N GLY A 160 -13.11 40.12 82.47
CA GLY A 160 -11.90 40.77 82.97
C GLY A 160 -12.07 42.28 83.22
N ARG A 161 -12.93 42.97 82.44
CA ARG A 161 -13.32 44.37 82.72
C ARG A 161 -14.35 44.52 83.82
N SER A 162 -15.27 43.57 83.97
CA SER A 162 -16.31 43.60 85.02
C SER A 162 -15.74 43.26 86.41
N ILE A 163 -14.62 42.52 86.45
CA ILE A 163 -13.80 42.32 87.65
C ILE A 163 -12.83 43.50 87.78
N ASP A 164 -13.38 44.71 87.90
CA ASP A 164 -12.69 45.83 88.54
C ASP A 164 -13.12 45.86 90.01
N ALA A 165 -12.25 46.37 90.88
CA ALA A 165 -12.20 46.13 92.34
C ALA A 165 -13.51 46.33 93.15
N GLY A 166 -14.58 46.86 92.56
CA GLY A 166 -15.93 46.93 93.13
C GLY A 166 -16.71 45.61 93.08
N ALA A 167 -16.70 44.88 91.95
CA ALA A 167 -17.55 43.69 91.76
C ALA A 167 -17.10 42.50 92.63
N GLN A 168 -15.81 42.45 92.97
CA GLN A 168 -15.24 41.37 93.77
C GLN A 168 -15.64 41.45 95.25
N ARG A 169 -15.88 42.66 95.78
CA ARG A 169 -16.47 42.82 97.13
C ARG A 169 -17.94 42.42 97.14
N GLU A 170 -18.69 42.80 96.12
CA GLU A 170 -20.13 42.52 96.04
C GLU A 170 -20.42 41.01 95.90
N MET A 171 -19.61 40.28 95.11
CA MET A 171 -19.72 38.82 95.01
C MET A 171 -19.29 38.09 96.29
N VAL A 172 -18.26 38.58 97.00
CA VAL A 172 -17.84 38.00 98.29
C VAL A 172 -18.91 38.23 99.35
N ASP A 173 -19.49 39.43 99.43
CA ASP A 173 -20.59 39.72 100.35
C ASP A 173 -21.85 38.90 100.03
N ALA A 174 -22.18 38.73 98.75
CA ALA A 174 -23.29 37.87 98.32
C ALA A 174 -23.08 36.40 98.70
N TYR A 175 -21.86 35.86 98.50
CA TYR A 175 -21.52 34.48 98.86
C TYR A 175 -21.51 34.27 100.38
N ILE A 176 -20.95 35.21 101.16
CA ILE A 176 -21.00 35.17 102.62
C ILE A 176 -22.46 35.20 103.11
N LYS A 177 -23.32 36.01 102.49
CA LYS A 177 -24.73 36.11 102.85
C LYS A 177 -25.52 34.84 102.53
N GLU A 178 -25.22 34.18 101.41
CA GLU A 178 -25.86 32.90 101.02
C GLU A 178 -25.38 31.73 101.87
N VAL A 179 -24.07 31.63 102.15
CA VAL A 179 -23.51 30.62 103.07
C VAL A 179 -24.00 30.84 104.50
N ALA A 180 -24.12 32.09 104.95
CA ALA A 180 -24.73 32.40 106.24
C ALA A 180 -26.23 32.03 106.28
N ALA A 181 -26.96 32.23 105.19
CA ALA A 181 -28.37 31.81 105.08
C ALA A 181 -28.52 30.27 105.08
N MET A 182 -27.60 29.53 104.46
CA MET A 182 -27.58 28.06 104.51
C MET A 182 -27.13 27.52 105.87
N SER A 183 -26.13 28.12 106.51
CA SER A 183 -25.61 27.69 107.81
C SER A 183 -26.55 28.04 108.99
N GLY A 184 -27.38 29.08 108.86
CA GLY A 184 -28.34 29.50 109.88
C GLY A 184 -29.59 28.60 109.98
N ASN A 185 -29.79 27.67 109.06
CA ASN A 185 -30.96 26.79 109.02
C ASN A 185 -30.75 25.42 109.70
N GLY A 186 -29.56 25.17 110.27
CA GLY A 186 -29.20 23.88 110.91
C GLY A 186 -29.49 23.75 112.41
N ASP A 187 -29.82 24.84 113.12
CA ASP A 187 -29.87 24.87 114.61
C ASP A 187 -31.30 24.87 115.19
N ARG A 188 -32.28 24.30 114.47
CA ARG A 188 -33.70 24.26 114.91
C ARG A 188 -34.33 22.88 115.01
N THR A 189 -33.59 21.80 114.74
CA THR A 189 -34.10 20.44 114.91
C THR A 189 -33.44 19.76 116.10
N ARG A 190 -34.11 19.94 117.26
CA ARG A 190 -34.21 18.90 118.30
C ARG A 190 -34.59 17.56 117.68
#